data_AF-A0A3M9MY09-F1
#
_entry.id   AF-A0A3M9MY09-F1
#
_cell.length_a   1.000
_cell.length_b   1.000
_cell.length_c   1.000
_cell.angle_alpha   90.00
_cell.angle_beta   90.00
_cell.angle_gamma   90.00
#
_symmetry.space_group_name_H-M   'P 1'
#
loop_
_entity.id
_entity.type
_entity.pdbx_description
1 polymer ?
#
loop_
_entity_poly.entity_id
_entity_poly.type
_entity_poly.pdbx_seq_one_letter_code
_entity_poly.pdbx_strand_id
1 'polypeptide(L)'
;MNFRTLHLILSTAILTSVSAHAQQTSNQVQIVGQMRNVMWKGQLHGNIHLDTIANKKNLYGLGPVEYLSGEVLIIDGKSYRSEVVSDTAMKVEETYDLKAPFFGYANIARWSERTLPASIQTLQQLEQYLDKETKDSPRPFMFKLAGVVEQGTIHVVNLPKGSKVSSPGEAHKGQVNYQVKNKPSEIIGFFSTEHKAIFTHHDTYLHMHLITADRQKMGHLDEVLFKKGTMKLYLPIK
;
A
#
# COMPACT_ATOMS: atom_id res chain seq x y z
N MET A 1 -49.23 -27.49 64.47
CA MET A 1 -47.84 -27.04 64.24
C MET A 1 -47.27 -27.82 63.07
N ASN A 2 -47.08 -27.18 61.91
CA ASN A 2 -46.11 -27.56 60.86
C ASN A 2 -46.29 -26.58 59.69
N PHE A 3 -45.53 -25.47 59.72
CA PHE A 3 -45.40 -24.58 58.58
C PHE A 3 -44.40 -25.19 57.61
N ARG A 4 -44.83 -25.48 56.37
CA ARG A 4 -43.93 -25.82 55.26
C ARG A 4 -43.50 -24.52 54.59
N THR A 5 -42.25 -24.13 54.80
CA THR A 5 -41.62 -22.98 54.16
C THR A 5 -41.34 -23.30 52.70
N LEU A 6 -42.01 -22.62 51.78
CA LEU A 6 -41.76 -22.71 50.34
C LEU A 6 -40.63 -21.73 49.98
N HIS A 7 -39.45 -22.26 49.64
CA HIS A 7 -38.34 -21.45 49.15
C HIS A 7 -38.52 -21.17 47.65
N LEU A 8 -38.91 -19.94 47.32
CA LEU A 8 -38.93 -19.43 45.95
C LEU A 8 -37.50 -19.00 45.57
N ILE A 9 -36.81 -19.82 44.77
CA ILE A 9 -35.50 -19.45 44.21
C ILE A 9 -35.76 -18.54 43.00
N LEU A 10 -35.56 -17.24 43.19
CA LEU A 10 -35.63 -16.24 42.13
C LEU A 10 -34.28 -16.23 41.39
N SER A 11 -34.20 -16.91 40.25
CA SER A 11 -33.04 -16.87 39.36
C SER A 11 -33.05 -15.56 38.56
N THR A 12 -32.26 -14.58 39.00
CA THR A 12 -31.99 -13.34 38.27
C THR A 12 -31.05 -13.62 37.10
N ALA A 13 -31.61 -13.66 35.88
CA ALA A 13 -30.83 -13.70 34.66
C ALA A 13 -30.15 -12.34 34.43
N ILE A 14 -28.84 -12.27 34.67
CA ILE A 14 -28.03 -11.09 34.37
C ILE A 14 -27.80 -11.05 32.87
N LEU A 15 -28.60 -10.26 32.16
CA LEU A 15 -28.36 -9.89 30.77
C LEU A 15 -27.12 -8.98 30.71
N THR A 16 -25.95 -9.58 30.53
CA THR A 16 -24.75 -8.81 30.17
C THR A 16 -24.91 -8.32 28.74
N SER A 17 -25.30 -7.06 28.57
CA SER A 17 -25.26 -6.36 27.29
C SER A 17 -23.80 -6.26 26.85
N VAL A 18 -23.37 -7.17 25.97
CA VAL A 18 -22.10 -7.04 25.26
C VAL A 18 -22.29 -5.90 24.26
N SER A 19 -21.90 -4.69 24.68
CA SER A 19 -21.75 -3.57 23.75
C SER A 19 -20.63 -3.93 22.78
N ALA A 20 -21.00 -4.48 21.62
CA ALA A 20 -20.11 -4.62 20.49
C ALA A 20 -19.63 -3.21 20.14
N HIS A 21 -18.43 -2.84 20.60
CA HIS A 21 -17.73 -1.68 20.09
C HIS A 21 -17.48 -1.98 18.62
N ALA A 22 -18.29 -1.38 17.74
CA ALA A 22 -17.97 -1.31 16.34
C ALA A 22 -16.59 -0.69 16.25
N GLN A 23 -15.58 -1.52 15.99
CA GLN A 23 -14.21 -1.08 15.88
C GLN A 23 -14.17 -0.05 14.76
N GLN A 24 -14.03 1.22 15.14
CA GLN A 24 -14.00 2.34 14.22
C GLN A 24 -12.95 2.02 13.16
N THR A 25 -13.40 1.79 11.92
CA THR A 25 -12.53 1.46 10.80
C THR A 25 -11.70 2.70 10.49
N SER A 26 -10.52 2.80 11.10
CA SER A 26 -9.62 3.90 10.83
C SER A 26 -8.90 3.61 9.52
N ASN A 27 -9.35 4.26 8.44
CA ASN A 27 -8.63 4.31 7.17
C ASN A 27 -7.39 5.24 7.24
N GLN A 28 -6.97 5.63 8.46
CA GLN A 28 -5.85 6.54 8.66
C GLN A 28 -4.56 5.89 8.20
N VAL A 29 -3.93 6.54 7.23
CA VAL A 29 -2.61 6.15 6.75
C VAL A 29 -1.58 6.38 7.86
N GLN A 30 -0.88 5.30 8.20
CA GLN A 30 0.31 5.31 9.02
C GLN A 30 1.52 5.52 8.12
N ILE A 31 2.39 6.45 8.50
CA ILE A 31 3.64 6.75 7.80
C ILE A 31 4.79 6.49 8.76
N VAL A 32 5.69 5.59 8.37
CA VAL A 32 6.94 5.33 9.07
C VAL A 32 8.10 5.80 8.19
N GLY A 33 9.05 6.52 8.77
CA GLY A 33 10.17 7.09 8.02
C GLY A 33 9.72 8.11 6.97
N GLN A 34 10.67 8.61 6.18
CA GLN A 34 10.40 9.57 5.11
C GLN A 34 11.37 9.34 3.95
N MET A 35 10.86 9.34 2.72
CA MET A 35 11.68 9.13 1.53
C MET A 35 12.82 10.14 1.45
N ARG A 36 12.59 11.43 1.76
CA ARG A 36 13.65 12.45 1.77
C ARG A 36 14.82 12.11 2.71
N ASN A 37 14.59 11.41 3.82
CA ASN A 37 15.68 11.05 4.71
C ASN A 37 16.56 9.94 4.10
N VAL A 38 15.97 9.02 3.35
CA VAL A 38 16.74 8.04 2.56
C VAL A 38 17.54 8.76 1.48
N MET A 39 16.87 9.57 0.66
CA MET A 39 17.48 10.17 -0.53
C MET A 39 18.57 11.20 -0.20
N TRP A 40 18.42 11.98 0.88
CA TRP A 40 19.31 13.10 1.19
C TRP A 40 20.21 12.89 2.40
N LYS A 41 19.84 11.98 3.31
CA LYS A 41 20.61 11.71 4.54
C LYS A 41 21.15 10.28 4.61
N GLY A 42 20.87 9.44 3.61
CA GLY A 42 21.35 8.05 3.57
C GLY A 42 20.81 7.17 4.71
N GLN A 43 19.63 7.49 5.25
CA GLN A 43 19.00 6.70 6.32
C GLN A 43 18.37 5.41 5.77
N LEU A 44 19.24 4.51 5.30
CA LEU A 44 18.89 3.31 4.53
C LEU A 44 18.36 2.14 5.37
N HIS A 45 18.65 2.13 6.67
CA HIS A 45 18.27 1.07 7.60
C HIS A 45 16.76 1.05 7.88
N GLY A 46 16.22 -0.14 8.14
CA GLY A 46 14.80 -0.32 8.44
C GLY A 46 14.32 0.43 9.68
N ASN A 47 13.29 1.26 9.53
CA ASN A 47 12.54 1.91 10.62
C ASN A 47 11.31 1.12 11.05
N ILE A 48 10.89 0.14 10.25
CA ILE A 48 9.82 -0.82 10.56
C ILE A 48 10.24 -2.21 10.08
N HIS A 49 9.94 -3.23 10.88
CA HIS A 49 9.92 -4.62 10.45
C HIS A 49 8.47 -5.01 10.21
N LEU A 50 8.13 -5.43 8.99
CA LEU A 50 6.74 -5.63 8.60
C LEU A 50 6.03 -6.70 9.44
N ASP A 51 6.75 -7.71 9.92
CA ASP A 51 6.21 -8.73 10.82
C ASP A 51 5.63 -8.18 12.13
N THR A 52 6.09 -7.01 12.57
CA THR A 52 5.58 -6.34 13.79
C THR A 52 4.22 -5.68 13.60
N ILE A 53 3.71 -5.60 12.37
CA ILE A 53 2.34 -5.13 12.11
C ILE A 53 1.36 -6.21 12.58
N ALA A 54 0.82 -6.02 13.79
CA ALA A 54 -0.05 -6.98 14.43
C ALA A 54 -1.36 -7.21 13.65
N ASN A 55 -2.02 -6.12 13.22
CA ASN A 55 -3.28 -6.20 12.48
C ASN A 55 -3.04 -6.31 10.96
N LYS A 56 -2.99 -7.56 10.47
CA LYS A 56 -2.86 -7.86 9.03
C LYS A 56 -4.21 -7.88 8.31
N LYS A 57 -5.34 -7.82 9.01
CA LYS A 57 -6.67 -7.89 8.38
C LYS A 57 -6.93 -6.62 7.55
N ASN A 58 -7.24 -6.80 6.27
CA ASN A 58 -7.47 -5.71 5.33
C ASN A 58 -6.33 -4.68 5.29
N LEU A 59 -5.10 -5.13 5.51
CA LEU A 59 -3.91 -4.30 5.50
C LEU A 59 -3.45 -4.06 4.06
N TYR A 60 -3.12 -2.80 3.76
CA TYR A 60 -2.52 -2.38 2.49
C TYR A 60 -1.32 -1.49 2.80
N GLY A 61 -0.27 -1.58 1.99
CA GLY A 61 0.97 -0.87 2.27
C GLY A 61 1.96 -0.92 1.13
N LEU A 62 2.88 0.04 1.07
CA LEU A 62 3.98 0.04 0.10
C LEU A 62 5.17 0.88 0.59
N GLY A 63 6.34 0.56 0.04
CA GLY A 63 7.62 1.22 0.28
C GLY A 63 8.77 0.30 -0.20
N PRO A 64 10.03 0.69 -0.05
CA PRO A 64 11.16 -0.13 -0.43
C PRO A 64 11.60 -1.07 0.70
N VAL A 65 12.36 -2.09 0.35
CA VAL A 65 13.15 -2.88 1.30
C VAL A 65 14.30 -2.02 1.84
N GLU A 66 14.72 -2.25 3.08
CA GLU A 66 15.91 -1.59 3.64
C GLU A 66 17.13 -1.72 2.73
N TYR A 67 17.98 -0.70 2.80
CA TYR A 67 19.10 -0.51 1.89
C TYR A 67 18.72 -0.40 0.41
N LEU A 68 17.44 -0.09 0.09
CA LEU A 68 16.96 0.04 -1.28
C LEU A 68 17.29 -1.21 -2.11
N SER A 69 17.04 -2.38 -1.53
CA SER A 69 17.37 -3.69 -2.10
C SER A 69 16.18 -4.40 -2.75
N GLY A 70 15.05 -3.72 -2.87
CA GLY A 70 13.84 -4.24 -3.51
C GLY A 70 12.62 -3.37 -3.19
N GLU A 71 11.46 -3.78 -3.68
CA GLU A 71 10.18 -3.12 -3.40
C GLU A 71 9.28 -3.98 -2.54
N VAL A 72 8.38 -3.33 -1.80
CA VAL A 72 7.43 -3.95 -0.88
C VAL A 72 6.02 -3.53 -1.24
N LEU A 73 5.08 -4.47 -1.19
CA LEU A 73 3.66 -4.22 -1.41
C LEU A 73 2.84 -5.15 -0.51
N ILE A 74 1.89 -4.60 0.22
CA ILE A 74 0.89 -5.36 0.97
C ILE A 74 -0.46 -5.19 0.30
N ILE A 75 -1.11 -6.32 0.00
CA ILE A 75 -2.49 -6.37 -0.51
C ILE A 75 -3.30 -7.31 0.37
N ASP A 76 -4.33 -6.75 1.01
CA ASP A 76 -5.29 -7.48 1.85
C ASP A 76 -4.60 -8.43 2.85
N GLY A 77 -3.60 -7.91 3.56
CA GLY A 77 -2.87 -8.67 4.57
C GLY A 77 -1.79 -9.61 4.05
N LYS A 78 -1.55 -9.68 2.74
CA LYS A 78 -0.42 -10.42 2.17
C LYS A 78 0.70 -9.47 1.77
N SER A 79 1.89 -9.68 2.34
CA SER A 79 3.08 -8.88 2.06
C SER A 79 3.91 -9.56 0.98
N TYR A 80 4.33 -8.79 -0.02
CA TYR A 80 5.16 -9.23 -1.13
C TYR A 80 6.43 -8.39 -1.19
N ARG A 81 7.54 -9.02 -1.58
CA ARG A 81 8.81 -8.39 -1.92
C ARG A 81 9.14 -8.67 -3.38
N SER A 82 9.64 -7.66 -4.10
CA SER A 82 10.34 -7.88 -5.36
C SER A 82 11.82 -7.56 -5.26
N GLU A 83 12.64 -8.35 -5.95
CA GLU A 83 14.09 -8.19 -6.05
C GLU A 83 14.58 -8.37 -7.47
N VAL A 84 15.64 -7.63 -7.81
CA VAL A 84 16.35 -7.79 -9.08
C VAL A 84 17.12 -9.11 -9.07
N VAL A 85 16.87 -9.96 -10.08
CA VAL A 85 17.70 -11.14 -10.36
C VAL A 85 18.67 -10.85 -11.51
N SER A 86 18.18 -10.14 -12.53
CA SER A 86 18.95 -9.63 -13.66
C SER A 86 18.21 -8.45 -14.31
N ASP A 87 18.78 -7.89 -15.38
CA ASP A 87 18.15 -6.84 -16.18
C ASP A 87 16.79 -7.25 -16.80
N THR A 88 16.50 -8.55 -16.86
CA THR A 88 15.28 -9.09 -17.50
C THR A 88 14.42 -9.94 -16.57
N ALA A 89 14.95 -10.36 -15.42
CA ALA A 89 14.25 -11.19 -14.45
C ALA A 89 14.21 -10.52 -13.07
N MET A 90 13.09 -10.68 -12.39
CA MET A 90 12.93 -10.36 -10.98
C MET A 90 12.39 -11.58 -10.25
N LYS A 91 12.56 -11.60 -8.94
CA LYS A 91 11.88 -12.53 -8.04
C LYS A 91 10.80 -11.76 -7.29
N VAL A 92 9.61 -12.35 -7.22
CA VAL A 92 8.51 -11.86 -6.36
C VAL A 92 8.20 -12.96 -5.36
N GLU A 93 8.20 -12.64 -4.07
CA GLU A 93 7.92 -13.60 -3.00
C GLU A 93 6.95 -13.03 -1.97
N GLU A 94 6.08 -13.88 -1.42
CA GLU A 94 5.22 -13.54 -0.28
C GLU A 94 6.03 -13.71 1.02
N THR A 95 6.27 -12.62 1.73
CA THR A 95 7.01 -12.63 3.01
C THR A 95 6.74 -11.36 3.81
N TYR A 96 6.71 -11.48 5.13
CA TYR A 96 6.72 -10.36 6.06
C TYR A 96 8.09 -10.15 6.73
N ASP A 97 9.03 -11.08 6.52
CA ASP A 97 10.38 -11.00 7.08
C ASP A 97 11.25 -10.05 6.25
N LEU A 98 10.90 -8.78 6.33
CA LEU A 98 11.60 -7.68 5.67
C LEU A 98 11.41 -6.39 6.46
N LYS A 99 12.37 -5.49 6.32
CA LYS A 99 12.30 -4.15 6.92
C LYS A 99 12.24 -3.09 5.84
N ALA A 100 11.70 -1.93 6.19
CA ALA A 100 11.60 -0.78 5.30
C ALA A 100 12.13 0.50 5.99
N PRO A 101 12.93 1.33 5.30
CA PRO A 101 13.44 2.58 5.85
C PRO A 101 12.36 3.66 5.86
N PHE A 102 11.38 3.55 4.96
CA PHE A 102 10.12 4.24 5.04
C PHE A 102 9.00 3.34 4.50
N PHE A 103 7.82 3.40 5.09
CA PHE A 103 6.69 2.58 4.70
C PHE A 103 5.37 3.29 5.03
N GLY A 104 4.43 3.23 4.10
CA GLY A 104 3.10 3.76 4.29
C GLY A 104 2.11 2.60 4.30
N TYR A 105 1.16 2.59 5.23
CA TYR A 105 0.14 1.54 5.29
C TYR A 105 -1.15 1.97 5.97
N ALA A 106 -2.24 1.25 5.72
CA ALA A 106 -3.53 1.42 6.39
C ALA A 106 -4.31 0.10 6.41
N ASN A 107 -5.21 -0.06 7.38
CA ASN A 107 -6.21 -1.11 7.38
C ASN A 107 -7.52 -0.56 6.79
N ILE A 108 -7.93 -1.06 5.62
CA ILE A 108 -9.08 -0.53 4.87
C ILE A 108 -10.10 -1.64 4.68
N ALA A 109 -11.04 -1.72 5.62
CA ALA A 109 -12.02 -2.81 5.67
C ALA A 109 -13.04 -2.76 4.52
N ARG A 110 -13.32 -1.57 3.99
CA ARG A 110 -14.36 -1.36 2.97
C ARG A 110 -13.89 -0.41 1.88
N TRP A 111 -14.10 -0.84 0.65
CA TRP A 111 -13.79 -0.09 -0.56
C TRP A 111 -15.08 0.26 -1.29
N SER A 112 -15.17 1.50 -1.77
CA SER A 112 -16.14 1.90 -2.78
C SER A 112 -15.53 1.63 -4.15
N GLU A 113 -16.10 0.67 -4.88
CA GLU A 113 -15.70 0.35 -6.25
C GLU A 113 -16.40 1.27 -7.25
N ARG A 114 -15.64 1.76 -8.23
CA ARG A 114 -16.18 2.41 -9.42
C ARG A 114 -15.34 2.08 -10.65
N THR A 115 -15.97 2.07 -11.82
CA THR A 115 -15.24 1.98 -13.09
C THR A 115 -14.42 3.25 -13.29
N LEU A 116 -13.15 3.12 -13.61
CA LEU A 116 -12.32 4.26 -14.00
C LEU A 116 -12.74 4.71 -15.40
N PRO A 117 -13.00 6.01 -15.64
CA PRO A 117 -13.40 6.49 -16.97
C PRO A 117 -12.37 6.11 -18.04
N ALA A 118 -12.82 5.69 -19.22
CA ALA A 118 -11.96 5.24 -20.30
C ALA A 118 -10.99 6.32 -20.84
N SER A 119 -11.24 7.59 -20.52
CA SER A 119 -10.34 8.71 -20.80
C SER A 119 -9.09 8.73 -19.91
N ILE A 120 -9.13 8.06 -18.75
CA ILE A 120 -8.03 8.02 -17.78
C ILE A 120 -7.18 6.77 -18.05
N GLN A 121 -6.01 6.98 -18.65
CA GLN A 121 -5.09 5.90 -19.03
C GLN A 121 -3.69 6.09 -18.48
N THR A 122 -3.27 7.32 -18.16
CA THR A 122 -1.92 7.63 -17.66
C THR A 122 -1.94 8.02 -16.18
N LEU A 123 -0.77 8.01 -15.54
CA LEU A 123 -0.62 8.46 -14.14
C LEU A 123 -1.01 9.93 -13.96
N GLN A 124 -0.63 10.81 -14.90
CA GLN A 124 -1.00 12.23 -14.84
C GLN A 124 -2.54 12.43 -14.88
N GLN A 125 -3.22 11.69 -15.75
CA GLN A 125 -4.68 11.74 -15.84
C GLN A 125 -5.33 11.17 -14.57
N LEU A 126 -4.77 10.10 -14.01
CA LEU A 126 -5.22 9.51 -12.75
C LEU A 126 -5.04 10.49 -11.58
N GLU A 127 -3.90 11.17 -11.49
CA GLU A 127 -3.61 12.16 -10.45
C GLU A 127 -4.63 13.29 -10.46
N GLN A 128 -4.86 13.90 -11.64
CA GLN A 128 -5.85 14.96 -11.83
C GLN A 128 -7.27 14.49 -11.50
N TYR A 129 -7.60 13.26 -11.90
CA TYR A 129 -8.91 12.65 -11.60
C TYR A 129 -9.09 12.44 -10.11
N LEU A 130 -8.11 11.86 -9.41
CA LEU A 130 -8.17 11.66 -7.96
C LEU A 130 -8.28 12.99 -7.23
N ASP A 131 -7.44 13.98 -7.56
CA ASP A 131 -7.46 15.29 -6.89
C ASP A 131 -8.84 15.95 -6.97
N LYS A 132 -9.44 15.93 -8.17
CA LYS A 132 -10.78 16.48 -8.42
C LYS A 132 -11.86 15.73 -7.65
N GLU A 133 -11.85 14.40 -7.71
CA GLU A 133 -12.92 13.55 -7.15
C GLU A 133 -12.86 13.42 -5.64
N THR A 134 -11.68 13.64 -5.03
CA THR A 134 -11.44 13.48 -3.60
C THR A 134 -11.02 14.79 -2.96
N LYS A 135 -11.53 15.93 -3.45
CA LYS A 135 -11.19 17.26 -2.92
C LYS A 135 -11.50 17.41 -1.43
N ASP A 136 -12.60 16.83 -0.98
CA ASP A 136 -13.08 16.92 0.41
C ASP A 136 -12.75 15.66 1.25
N SER A 137 -11.87 14.79 0.73
CA SER A 137 -11.41 13.60 1.47
C SER A 137 -10.20 13.93 2.33
N PRO A 138 -10.08 13.36 3.55
CA PRO A 138 -8.85 13.45 4.33
C PRO A 138 -7.64 12.95 3.54
N ARG A 139 -6.52 13.65 3.63
CA ARG A 139 -5.25 13.31 2.97
C ARG A 139 -4.16 13.08 4.03
N PRO A 140 -3.17 12.20 3.79
CA PRO A 140 -3.09 11.28 2.66
C PRO A 140 -4.15 10.16 2.77
N PHE A 141 -4.49 9.55 1.63
CA PHE A 141 -5.29 8.32 1.61
C PHE A 141 -4.67 7.28 0.67
N MET A 142 -5.00 6.00 0.90
CA MET A 142 -4.68 4.94 -0.04
C MET A 142 -5.84 4.69 -1.00
N PHE A 143 -5.51 4.32 -2.22
CA PHE A 143 -6.45 3.83 -3.22
C PHE A 143 -5.93 2.53 -3.83
N LYS A 144 -6.85 1.77 -4.43
CA LYS A 144 -6.52 0.56 -5.20
C LYS A 144 -7.03 0.71 -6.63
N LEU A 145 -6.28 0.19 -7.58
CA LEU A 145 -6.74 -0.05 -8.94
C LEU A 145 -6.62 -1.54 -9.26
N ALA A 146 -7.58 -2.07 -10.02
CA ALA A 146 -7.52 -3.42 -10.56
C ALA A 146 -8.05 -3.43 -11.99
N GLY A 147 -7.40 -4.15 -12.89
CA GLY A 147 -7.79 -4.24 -14.30
C GLY A 147 -6.60 -4.62 -15.18
N VAL A 148 -6.62 -4.23 -16.45
CA VAL A 148 -5.54 -4.57 -17.38
C VAL A 148 -4.64 -3.37 -17.62
N VAL A 149 -3.35 -3.55 -17.33
CA VAL A 149 -2.29 -2.66 -17.78
C VAL A 149 -1.91 -3.06 -19.20
N GLU A 150 -2.17 -2.17 -20.16
CA GLU A 150 -1.84 -2.38 -21.56
C GLU A 150 -0.34 -2.25 -21.77
N GLN A 151 0.25 -1.19 -21.22
CA GLN A 151 1.69 -0.95 -21.16
C GLN A 151 2.03 -0.30 -19.82
N GLY A 152 3.17 -0.62 -19.24
CA GLY A 152 3.66 0.05 -18.05
C GLY A 152 5.12 -0.27 -17.78
N THR A 153 5.78 0.66 -17.12
CA THR A 153 7.15 0.50 -16.65
C THR A 153 7.10 0.49 -15.12
N ILE A 154 7.61 -0.61 -14.54
CA ILE A 154 7.88 -0.67 -13.11
C ILE A 154 9.38 -0.66 -12.89
N HIS A 155 9.83 -0.17 -11.75
CA HIS A 155 11.21 -0.35 -11.31
C HIS A 155 11.30 -1.11 -10.00
N VAL A 156 12.49 -1.69 -9.78
CA VAL A 156 12.91 -2.27 -8.51
C VAL A 156 14.24 -1.65 -8.14
N VAL A 157 14.31 -0.98 -7.00
CA VAL A 157 15.59 -0.50 -6.45
C VAL A 157 16.51 -1.68 -6.12
N ASN A 158 17.79 -1.52 -6.41
CA ASN A 158 18.81 -2.55 -6.17
C ASN A 158 20.17 -1.90 -5.90
N LEU A 159 20.20 -1.11 -4.82
CA LEU A 159 21.38 -0.33 -4.45
C LEU A 159 22.55 -1.26 -4.08
N PRO A 160 23.75 -1.05 -4.65
CA PRO A 160 24.92 -1.87 -4.33
C PRO A 160 25.24 -1.84 -2.83
N LYS A 161 25.55 -3.01 -2.25
CA LYS A 161 25.94 -3.12 -0.84
C LYS A 161 27.11 -2.20 -0.52
N GLY A 162 27.02 -1.50 0.63
CA GLY A 162 28.03 -0.54 1.07
C GLY A 162 27.95 0.85 0.41
N SER A 163 26.95 1.09 -0.45
CA SER A 163 26.71 2.42 -1.02
C SER A 163 26.41 3.46 0.06
N LYS A 164 26.87 4.69 -0.18
CA LYS A 164 26.48 5.89 0.56
C LYS A 164 25.53 6.69 -0.31
N VAL A 165 24.49 7.25 0.30
CA VAL A 165 23.45 8.01 -0.39
C VAL A 165 23.33 9.39 0.23
N SER A 166 23.42 10.40 -0.61
CA SER A 166 23.26 11.83 -0.29
C SER A 166 22.46 12.59 -1.36
N SER A 167 22.05 11.90 -2.43
CA SER A 167 21.16 12.42 -3.47
C SER A 167 20.22 11.35 -4.02
N PRO A 168 19.08 11.74 -4.65
CA PRO A 168 18.21 10.79 -5.35
C PRO A 168 18.93 9.97 -6.43
N GLY A 169 19.87 10.57 -7.16
CA GLY A 169 20.64 9.86 -8.19
C GLY A 169 21.50 8.73 -7.63
N GLU A 170 22.08 8.93 -6.45
CA GLU A 170 22.84 7.88 -5.75
C GLU A 170 21.92 6.78 -5.22
N ALA A 171 20.73 7.15 -4.72
CA ALA A 171 19.75 6.20 -4.20
C ALA A 171 19.21 5.24 -5.27
N HIS A 172 19.07 5.70 -6.52
CA HIS A 172 18.60 4.89 -7.64
C HIS A 172 19.73 4.13 -8.36
N LYS A 173 20.98 4.19 -7.86
CA LYS A 173 22.07 3.43 -8.48
C LYS A 173 21.76 1.93 -8.42
N GLY A 174 21.80 1.28 -9.58
CA GLY A 174 21.52 -0.15 -9.69
C GLY A 174 20.05 -0.52 -9.85
N GLN A 175 19.13 0.46 -9.79
CA GLN A 175 17.72 0.25 -10.13
C GLN A 175 17.57 -0.38 -11.52
N VAL A 176 16.62 -1.31 -11.64
CA VAL A 176 16.29 -1.96 -12.91
C VAL A 176 14.82 -1.72 -13.25
N ASN A 177 14.56 -1.38 -14.52
CA ASN A 177 13.23 -1.16 -15.04
C ASN A 177 12.72 -2.40 -15.78
N TYR A 178 11.47 -2.77 -15.55
CA TYR A 178 10.81 -3.90 -16.17
C TYR A 178 9.50 -3.49 -16.83
N GLN A 179 9.26 -4.06 -18.01
CA GLN A 179 8.06 -3.78 -18.79
C GLN A 179 6.90 -4.70 -18.39
N VAL A 180 5.71 -4.15 -18.22
CA VAL A 180 4.44 -4.86 -18.02
C VAL A 180 3.56 -4.58 -19.23
N LYS A 181 3.20 -5.62 -19.98
CA LYS A 181 2.43 -5.47 -21.23
C LYS A 181 1.24 -6.42 -21.26
N ASN A 182 0.04 -5.87 -21.46
CA ASN A 182 -1.22 -6.59 -21.55
C ASN A 182 -1.44 -7.59 -20.40
N LYS A 183 -1.21 -7.14 -19.16
CA LYS A 183 -1.34 -7.98 -17.97
C LYS A 183 -2.48 -7.50 -17.08
N PRO A 184 -3.32 -8.42 -16.57
CA PRO A 184 -4.13 -8.15 -15.40
C PRO A 184 -3.22 -7.82 -14.21
N SER A 185 -3.50 -6.71 -13.54
CA SER A 185 -2.65 -6.18 -12.48
C SER A 185 -3.50 -5.56 -11.37
N GLU A 186 -2.95 -5.58 -10.16
CA GLU A 186 -3.42 -4.84 -9.01
C GLU A 186 -2.39 -3.76 -8.67
N ILE A 187 -2.87 -2.59 -8.28
CA ILE A 187 -2.03 -1.45 -7.94
C ILE A 187 -2.55 -0.86 -6.65
N ILE A 188 -1.66 -0.64 -5.69
CA ILE A 188 -1.95 0.13 -4.47
C ILE A 188 -1.18 1.44 -4.59
N GLY A 189 -1.85 2.54 -4.24
CA GLY A 189 -1.26 3.86 -4.31
C GLY A 189 -1.60 4.73 -3.12
N PHE A 190 -0.70 5.66 -2.83
CA PHE A 190 -0.94 6.83 -2.00
C PHE A 190 -1.28 8.02 -2.86
N PHE A 191 -2.24 8.82 -2.41
CA PHE A 191 -2.50 10.15 -2.94
C PHE A 191 -2.41 11.20 -1.84
N SER A 192 -1.65 12.28 -2.06
CA SER A 192 -1.56 13.40 -1.11
C SER A 192 -1.03 14.68 -1.76
N THR A 193 -1.74 15.79 -1.57
CA THR A 193 -1.25 17.13 -1.97
C THR A 193 -0.41 17.83 -0.92
N GLU A 194 -0.41 17.31 0.31
CA GLU A 194 0.22 17.97 1.47
C GLU A 194 1.59 17.36 1.81
N HIS A 195 1.89 16.17 1.28
CA HIS A 195 3.03 15.34 1.71
C HIS A 195 4.07 15.10 0.58
N LYS A 196 4.19 16.05 -0.35
CA LYS A 196 5.23 16.03 -1.39
C LYS A 196 6.62 15.88 -0.75
N ALA A 197 7.46 15.01 -1.32
CA ALA A 197 8.80 14.66 -0.84
C ALA A 197 8.86 13.97 0.55
N ILE A 198 7.73 13.70 1.23
CA ILE A 198 7.70 12.86 2.43
C ILE A 198 7.48 11.40 2.01
N PHE A 199 6.48 11.16 1.14
CA PHE A 199 6.16 9.83 0.60
C PHE A 199 6.05 9.78 -0.91
N THR A 200 5.88 10.92 -1.60
CA THR A 200 5.77 10.96 -3.06
C THR A 200 7.02 11.61 -3.65
N HIS A 201 7.29 11.33 -4.93
CA HIS A 201 8.29 12.10 -5.67
C HIS A 201 7.92 13.59 -5.67
N HIS A 202 8.90 14.46 -5.88
CA HIS A 202 8.73 15.91 -5.72
C HIS A 202 7.80 16.52 -6.78
N ASP A 203 7.60 15.81 -7.89
CA ASP A 203 6.83 16.19 -9.07
C ASP A 203 5.41 15.59 -9.12
N THR A 204 5.09 14.61 -8.28
CA THR A 204 3.77 13.95 -8.26
C THR A 204 3.16 13.87 -6.85
N TYR A 205 1.84 13.80 -6.79
CA TYR A 205 1.05 13.49 -5.60
C TYR A 205 0.77 12.00 -5.44
N LEU A 206 1.27 11.16 -6.36
CA LEU A 206 1.12 9.72 -6.36
C LEU A 206 2.40 9.02 -5.90
N HIS A 207 2.20 7.90 -5.20
CA HIS A 207 3.23 6.87 -5.04
C HIS A 207 2.53 5.53 -5.16
N MET A 208 2.87 4.74 -6.18
CA MET A 208 2.12 3.55 -6.57
C MET A 208 3.05 2.37 -6.76
N HIS A 209 2.67 1.22 -6.23
CA HIS A 209 3.31 -0.06 -6.51
C HIS A 209 2.31 -0.95 -7.25
N LEU A 210 2.79 -1.64 -8.29
CA LEU A 210 2.02 -2.57 -9.11
C LEU A 210 2.45 -4.00 -8.83
N ILE A 211 1.51 -4.94 -8.89
CA ILE A 211 1.78 -6.38 -9.00
C ILE A 211 0.89 -7.01 -10.07
N THR A 212 1.44 -7.90 -10.89
CA THR A 212 0.66 -8.67 -11.87
C THR A 212 -0.17 -9.75 -11.17
N ALA A 213 -1.30 -10.15 -11.78
CA ALA A 213 -2.18 -11.18 -11.22
C ALA A 213 -1.49 -12.55 -11.09
N ASP A 214 -0.55 -12.87 -11.99
CA ASP A 214 0.30 -14.07 -11.93
C ASP A 214 1.45 -13.96 -10.91
N ARG A 215 1.55 -12.81 -10.22
CA ARG A 215 2.59 -12.49 -9.22
C ARG A 215 4.02 -12.62 -9.74
N GLN A 216 4.23 -12.58 -11.07
CA GLN A 216 5.57 -12.69 -11.66
C GLN A 216 6.29 -11.33 -11.75
N LYS A 217 5.57 -10.21 -11.69
CA LYS A 217 6.14 -8.86 -11.74
C LYS A 217 5.55 -7.97 -10.67
N MET A 218 6.40 -7.27 -9.95
CA MET A 218 6.03 -6.30 -8.93
C MET A 218 7.11 -5.22 -8.79
N GLY A 219 6.70 -3.97 -8.60
CA GLY A 219 7.63 -2.88 -8.34
C GLY A 219 6.93 -1.53 -8.20
N HIS A 220 7.72 -0.48 -8.03
CA HIS A 220 7.23 0.89 -8.11
C HIS A 220 6.78 1.19 -9.54
N LEU A 221 5.63 1.84 -9.72
CA LEU A 221 5.04 2.13 -11.03
C LEU A 221 5.44 3.53 -11.52
N ASP A 222 6.33 3.60 -12.50
CA ASP A 222 6.81 4.86 -13.09
C ASP A 222 5.88 5.37 -14.20
N GLU A 223 5.41 4.46 -15.05
CA GLU A 223 4.62 4.80 -16.23
C GLU A 223 3.54 3.76 -16.47
N VAL A 224 2.39 4.21 -17.00
CA VAL A 224 1.31 3.30 -17.34
C VAL A 224 0.45 3.84 -18.47
N LEU A 225 -0.03 2.91 -19.28
CA LEU A 225 -1.19 3.03 -20.15
C LEU A 225 -2.18 1.94 -19.72
N PHE A 226 -3.25 2.36 -19.05
CA PHE A 226 -4.35 1.47 -18.69
C PHE A 226 -5.16 1.08 -19.92
N LYS A 227 -5.55 -0.19 -20.01
CA LYS A 227 -6.48 -0.62 -21.06
C LYS A 227 -7.85 0.00 -20.82
N LYS A 228 -8.30 0.80 -21.78
CA LYS A 228 -9.55 1.58 -21.72
C LYS A 228 -10.74 0.73 -21.24
N GLY A 229 -11.47 1.27 -20.27
CA GLY A 229 -12.71 0.67 -19.76
C GLY A 229 -12.54 -0.61 -18.93
N THR A 230 -11.32 -1.08 -18.71
CA THR A 230 -11.06 -2.30 -17.91
C THR A 230 -10.73 -2.02 -16.46
N MET A 231 -10.27 -0.81 -16.14
CA MET A 231 -9.82 -0.47 -14.80
C MET A 231 -10.98 -0.16 -13.86
N LYS A 232 -10.88 -0.71 -12.65
CA LYS A 232 -11.68 -0.39 -11.49
C LYS A 232 -10.85 0.43 -10.51
N LEU A 233 -11.42 1.51 -9.99
CA LEU A 233 -10.87 2.31 -8.91
C LEU A 233 -11.62 2.01 -7.63
N TYR A 234 -10.86 1.85 -6.56
CA TYR A 234 -11.34 1.58 -5.21
C TYR A 234 -10.87 2.70 -4.29
N LEU A 235 -11.83 3.36 -3.64
CA LEU A 235 -11.55 4.38 -2.63
C LEU A 235 -12.07 3.94 -1.25
N PRO A 236 -11.41 4.30 -0.15
CA PRO A 236 -11.88 3.94 1.20
C PRO A 236 -13.25 4.54 1.50
N ILE A 237 -14.15 3.74 2.08
CA ILE A 237 -15.44 4.25 2.58
C ILE A 237 -15.24 4.81 3.99
N LYS A 238 -15.82 5.98 4.27
CA LYS A 238 -15.83 6.61 5.59
C LYS A 238 -16.52 5.74 6.65
#